data_AF-A0A848KBW2-F1
#
_entry.id   AF-A0A848KBW2-F1
#
_cell.length_a   1.000
_cell.length_b   1.000
_cell.length_c   1.000
_cell.angle_alpha   90.00
_cell.angle_beta   90.00
_cell.angle_gamma   90.00
#
_symmetry.space_group_name_H-M   'P 1'
#
loop_
_entity.id
_entity.type
_entity.pdbx_description
1 polymer ?
#
loop_
_entity_poly.entity_id
_entity_poly.type
_entity_poly.pdbx_seq_one_letter_code
_entity_poly.pdbx_strand_id
1 'polypeptide(L)'
;MTSDRSRAHTAVAVGATAVVLFSPMAMAGSAVADETSTTVLSDTAQQVRAVGKKSAVNYETPGQCTWGAMNFWHDATGYYPNIPGDAKEWATTAAQQGWTVVTEPQPRSVVVLQPGVNGADQRYGHVGWVDSVEQRADGVYVIGRHVNGSAPTFAFKQQPGMVYVLAP
;
A
#
# COMPACT_ATOMS: atom_id res chain seq x y z
N MET A 1 -22.71 -28.78 39.71
CA MET A 1 -22.03 -30.07 39.47
C MET A 1 -21.93 -30.26 37.96
N THR A 2 -20.72 -30.57 37.47
CA THR A 2 -20.36 -31.22 36.17
C THR A 2 -20.87 -30.54 34.88
N SER A 3 -20.09 -29.74 34.13
CA SER A 3 -18.94 -30.09 33.27
C SER A 3 -19.24 -31.20 32.25
N ASP A 4 -19.29 -30.87 30.96
CA ASP A 4 -18.70 -31.65 29.84
C ASP A 4 -18.86 -30.85 28.52
N ARG A 5 -17.79 -30.31 27.89
CA ARG A 5 -16.73 -30.92 27.06
C ARG A 5 -17.20 -31.43 25.69
N SER A 6 -16.50 -30.88 24.69
CA SER A 6 -16.55 -31.12 23.26
C SER A 6 -16.36 -32.57 22.81
N ARG A 7 -16.74 -32.79 21.53
CA ARG A 7 -16.38 -33.85 20.56
C ARG A 7 -17.56 -34.76 20.26
N ALA A 8 -17.77 -35.34 19.08
CA ALA A 8 -17.39 -35.10 17.70
C ALA A 8 -18.13 -36.22 16.91
N HIS A 9 -18.21 -36.05 15.59
CA HIS A 9 -18.38 -37.11 14.60
C HIS A 9 -19.72 -37.84 14.44
N THR A 10 -20.32 -37.55 13.28
CA THR A 10 -20.69 -38.53 12.25
C THR A 10 -21.83 -39.49 12.58
N ALA A 11 -22.93 -39.40 11.82
CA ALA A 11 -23.33 -40.46 10.88
C ALA A 11 -24.78 -40.31 10.39
N VAL A 12 -24.89 -40.34 9.06
CA VAL A 12 -25.86 -41.14 8.30
C VAL A 12 -27.30 -40.60 8.22
N ALA A 13 -27.55 -39.95 7.08
CA ALA A 13 -28.88 -39.87 6.47
C ALA A 13 -29.27 -41.24 5.89
N VAL A 14 -30.51 -41.65 6.13
CA VAL A 14 -31.20 -42.74 5.41
C VAL A 14 -32.46 -42.14 4.77
N GLY A 15 -32.72 -42.54 3.52
CA GLY A 15 -33.69 -41.98 2.57
C GLY A 15 -35.17 -42.07 2.99
N ALA A 16 -36.16 -41.86 2.13
CA ALA A 16 -36.25 -41.65 0.69
C ALA A 16 -37.69 -41.13 0.42
N THR A 17 -38.07 -41.02 -0.86
CA THR A 17 -39.40 -40.72 -1.45
C THR A 17 -39.67 -39.24 -1.73
N ALA A 18 -40.14 -38.81 -2.90
CA ALA A 18 -40.31 -39.38 -4.23
C ALA A 18 -40.47 -38.19 -5.20
N VAL A 19 -39.75 -38.15 -6.32
CA VAL A 19 -39.93 -37.12 -7.37
C VAL A 19 -40.49 -37.78 -8.63
N VAL A 20 -41.50 -37.11 -9.17
CA VAL A 20 -42.32 -37.49 -10.33
C VAL A 20 -41.50 -37.39 -11.62
N LEU A 21 -41.85 -38.28 -12.55
CA LEU A 21 -41.21 -38.61 -13.82
C LEU A 21 -41.06 -37.42 -14.80
N PHE A 22 -39.82 -37.21 -15.25
CA PHE A 22 -39.50 -36.83 -16.64
C PHE A 22 -38.22 -37.57 -17.05
N SER A 23 -38.22 -38.22 -18.21
CA SER A 23 -37.09 -38.91 -18.82
C SER A 23 -37.08 -38.60 -20.34
N PRO A 24 -36.04 -38.94 -21.11
CA PRO A 24 -34.73 -38.27 -21.13
C PRO A 24 -34.20 -38.07 -22.58
N MET A 25 -33.12 -37.29 -22.76
CA MET A 25 -32.05 -37.45 -23.77
C MET A 25 -31.39 -36.07 -24.01
N ALA A 26 -30.09 -35.89 -24.17
CA ALA A 26 -28.90 -36.65 -23.86
C ALA A 26 -27.78 -35.65 -24.20
N MET A 27 -26.98 -35.22 -23.23
CA MET A 27 -25.67 -34.63 -23.48
C MET A 27 -24.69 -35.35 -22.57
N ALA A 28 -23.91 -36.26 -23.15
CA ALA A 28 -22.69 -36.81 -22.56
C ALA A 28 -21.80 -35.62 -22.15
N GLY A 29 -21.32 -35.51 -20.91
CA GLY A 29 -20.37 -36.41 -20.26
C GLY A 29 -18.96 -36.08 -20.77
N SER A 30 -17.92 -35.82 -19.99
CA SER A 30 -17.67 -35.70 -18.55
C SER A 30 -16.31 -35.01 -18.44
N ALA A 31 -16.09 -34.09 -17.50
CA ALA A 31 -14.75 -33.86 -16.94
C ALA A 31 -14.83 -32.95 -15.71
N VAL A 32 -14.71 -33.61 -14.55
CA VAL A 32 -14.00 -33.22 -13.32
C VAL A 32 -14.13 -31.78 -12.78
N ALA A 33 -14.58 -31.71 -11.53
CA ALA A 33 -14.39 -30.56 -10.66
C ALA A 33 -12.90 -30.23 -10.51
N ASP A 34 -12.57 -28.94 -10.59
CA ASP A 34 -11.49 -28.38 -9.80
C ASP A 34 -12.06 -27.17 -9.06
N GLU A 35 -12.37 -27.37 -7.78
CA GLU A 35 -12.53 -26.28 -6.84
C GLU A 35 -11.16 -25.64 -6.61
N THR A 36 -10.80 -24.66 -7.42
CA THR A 36 -9.78 -23.67 -7.04
C THR A 36 -10.46 -22.32 -6.85
N SER A 37 -11.18 -22.21 -5.74
CA SER A 37 -11.52 -20.92 -5.15
C SER A 37 -10.41 -20.56 -4.17
N THR A 38 -9.34 -19.89 -4.60
CA THR A 38 -8.44 -19.12 -3.72
C THR A 38 -7.44 -18.26 -4.51
N THR A 39 -7.54 -16.94 -4.35
CA THR A 39 -6.39 -16.02 -4.27
C THR A 39 -5.48 -15.88 -5.50
N VAL A 40 -6.00 -15.40 -6.62
CA VAL A 40 -5.21 -14.60 -7.58
C VAL A 40 -6.12 -13.48 -8.09
N LEU A 41 -5.56 -12.33 -8.47
CA LEU A 41 -6.25 -11.11 -8.97
C LEU A 41 -6.51 -9.97 -7.96
N SER A 42 -6.49 -10.22 -6.64
CA SER A 42 -6.32 -9.09 -5.68
C SER A 42 -4.86 -8.58 -5.64
N ASP A 43 -3.91 -9.36 -6.17
CA ASP A 43 -2.47 -9.07 -6.10
C ASP A 43 -1.95 -8.31 -7.35
N THR A 44 -2.62 -8.43 -8.50
CA THR A 44 -2.26 -7.64 -9.70
C THR A 44 -2.82 -6.21 -9.66
N ALA A 45 -3.73 -5.93 -8.72
CA ALA A 45 -4.42 -4.65 -8.57
C ALA A 45 -3.93 -3.84 -7.36
N GLN A 46 -2.84 -4.25 -6.71
CA GLN A 46 -1.97 -3.30 -6.01
C GLN A 46 -1.30 -2.45 -7.11
N GLN A 47 -2.07 -1.47 -7.62
CA GLN A 47 -1.78 -0.53 -8.71
C GLN A 47 -0.30 -0.54 -9.13
N VAL A 48 0.00 -1.04 -10.33
CA VAL A 48 1.37 -1.08 -10.88
C VAL A 48 2.03 0.28 -10.67
N ARG A 49 2.98 0.34 -9.72
CA ARG A 49 3.70 1.56 -9.37
C ARG A 49 4.74 1.81 -10.45
N ALA A 50 4.46 2.76 -11.34
CA ALA A 50 5.38 3.20 -12.37
C ALA A 50 6.73 3.61 -11.74
N VAL A 51 7.80 3.05 -12.30
CA VAL A 51 9.18 3.30 -11.89
C VAL A 51 9.76 4.39 -12.78
N GLY A 52 10.11 5.52 -12.17
CA GLY A 52 10.69 6.65 -12.88
C GLY A 52 12.21 6.54 -13.05
N LYS A 53 12.81 7.65 -13.48
CA LYS A 53 14.27 7.77 -13.64
C LYS A 53 14.96 7.59 -12.29
N LYS A 54 16.10 6.89 -12.33
CA LYS A 54 16.94 6.58 -11.18
C LYS A 54 18.21 7.42 -11.20
N SER A 55 18.83 7.56 -10.03
CA SER A 55 20.15 8.14 -9.84
C SER A 55 21.11 7.07 -9.31
N ALA A 56 22.39 7.19 -9.67
CA ALA A 56 23.45 6.34 -9.14
C ALA A 56 23.89 6.75 -7.72
N VAL A 57 23.63 8.01 -7.33
CA VAL A 57 24.08 8.59 -6.08
C VAL A 57 22.98 9.43 -5.43
N ASN A 58 23.09 9.63 -4.11
CA ASN A 58 22.34 10.65 -3.40
C ASN A 58 23.04 12.00 -3.60
N TYR A 59 22.47 12.86 -4.45
CA TYR A 59 23.01 14.20 -4.74
C TYR A 59 22.46 15.30 -3.82
N GLU A 60 21.58 14.94 -2.89
CA GLU A 60 21.00 15.88 -1.93
C GLU A 60 22.00 16.26 -0.84
N THR A 61 21.75 17.36 -0.15
CA THR A 61 22.65 17.86 0.90
C THR A 61 22.48 17.06 2.20
N PRO A 62 23.56 16.49 2.78
CA PRO A 62 23.47 15.75 4.04
C PRO A 62 22.77 16.55 5.15
N GLY A 63 21.89 15.86 5.86
CA GLY A 63 21.07 16.47 6.90
C GLY A 63 19.81 17.18 6.38
N GLN A 64 19.58 17.34 5.08
CA GLN A 64 18.30 17.85 4.58
C GLN A 64 17.22 16.77 4.53
N CYS A 65 15.95 17.19 4.53
CA CYS A 65 14.84 16.25 4.45
C CYS A 65 14.87 15.43 3.15
N THR A 66 15.21 16.06 2.02
CA THR A 66 15.36 15.39 0.73
C THR A 66 16.45 14.32 0.76
N TRP A 67 17.58 14.58 1.43
CA TRP A 67 18.68 13.62 1.57
C TRP A 67 18.30 12.35 2.32
N GLY A 68 17.61 12.48 3.46
CA GLY A 68 17.18 11.28 4.18
C GLY A 68 16.06 10.54 3.45
N ALA A 69 15.18 11.24 2.72
CA ALA A 69 14.14 10.59 1.92
C ALA A 69 14.76 9.75 0.78
N MET A 70 15.81 10.26 0.13
CA MET A 70 16.61 9.52 -0.85
C MET A 70 17.24 8.26 -0.24
N ASN A 71 17.77 8.35 0.98
CA ASN A 71 18.37 7.18 1.66
C ASN A 71 17.33 6.13 2.05
N PHE A 72 16.18 6.52 2.60
CA PHE A 72 15.12 5.55 2.89
C PHE A 72 14.57 4.90 1.62
N TRP A 73 14.47 5.65 0.52
CA TRP A 73 14.12 5.08 -0.77
C TRP A 73 15.15 4.03 -1.21
N HIS A 74 16.44 4.36 -1.10
CA HIS A 74 17.51 3.44 -1.43
C HIS A 74 17.51 2.20 -0.53
N ASP A 75 17.33 2.34 0.78
CA ASP A 75 17.23 1.21 1.70
C ASP A 75 16.04 0.30 1.35
N ALA A 76 14.93 0.90 0.90
CA ALA A 76 13.73 0.17 0.52
C ALA A 76 13.83 -0.52 -0.86
N THR A 77 14.59 0.03 -1.81
CA THR A 77 14.53 -0.38 -3.23
C THR A 77 15.88 -0.81 -3.83
N GLY A 78 16.99 -0.50 -3.17
CA GLY A 78 18.35 -0.73 -3.65
C GLY A 78 18.88 0.31 -4.64
N TYR A 79 18.17 1.43 -4.87
CA TYR A 79 18.62 2.51 -5.77
C TYR A 79 18.04 3.87 -5.36
N TYR A 80 18.65 4.96 -5.83
CA TYR A 80 18.13 6.31 -5.60
C TYR A 80 17.13 6.71 -6.68
N PRO A 81 16.01 7.38 -6.35
CA PRO A 81 15.16 8.01 -7.34
C PRO A 81 15.83 9.29 -7.86
N ASN A 82 15.63 9.65 -9.13
CA ASN A 82 16.07 10.94 -9.66
C ASN A 82 14.89 11.92 -9.59
N ILE A 83 14.82 12.66 -8.49
CA ILE A 83 13.76 13.64 -8.19
C ILE A 83 14.46 14.92 -7.70
N PRO A 84 14.76 15.87 -8.60
CA PRO A 84 15.45 17.10 -8.21
C PRO A 84 14.47 18.10 -7.57
N GLY A 85 15.03 19.07 -6.87
CA GLY A 85 14.31 20.24 -6.35
C GLY A 85 13.99 20.17 -4.86
N ASP A 86 13.34 21.22 -4.39
CA ASP A 86 12.94 21.33 -2.98
C ASP A 86 11.78 20.37 -2.66
N ALA A 87 11.57 20.09 -1.36
CA ALA A 87 10.54 19.18 -0.89
C ALA A 87 9.15 19.43 -1.53
N LYS A 88 8.69 20.68 -1.61
CA LYS A 88 7.40 21.04 -2.24
C LYS A 88 7.28 20.64 -3.72
N GLU A 89 8.40 20.58 -4.43
CA GLU A 89 8.46 20.35 -5.88
C GLU A 89 8.49 18.85 -6.22
N TRP A 90 8.86 18.01 -5.25
CA TRP A 90 9.07 16.57 -5.44
C TRP A 90 7.89 15.84 -6.07
N ALA A 91 6.66 16.18 -5.71
CA ALA A 91 5.49 15.56 -6.33
C ALA A 91 5.43 15.83 -7.85
N THR A 92 5.67 17.07 -8.24
CA THR A 92 5.67 17.49 -9.65
C THR A 92 6.86 16.91 -10.40
N THR A 93 8.06 17.01 -9.84
CA THR A 93 9.27 16.52 -10.51
C THR A 93 9.30 15.00 -10.56
N ALA A 94 8.80 14.28 -9.55
CA ALA A 94 8.69 12.83 -9.59
C ALA A 94 7.74 12.35 -10.70
N ALA A 95 6.58 13.00 -10.85
CA ALA A 95 5.65 12.69 -11.95
C ALA A 95 6.31 12.93 -13.31
N GLN A 96 7.03 14.04 -13.49
CA GLN A 96 7.79 14.33 -14.71
C GLN A 96 8.91 13.31 -14.99
N GLN A 97 9.45 12.69 -13.94
CA GLN A 97 10.47 11.66 -14.02
C GLN A 97 9.88 10.25 -14.19
N GLY A 98 8.56 10.12 -14.26
CA GLY A 98 7.86 8.86 -14.54
C GLY A 98 7.48 8.04 -13.31
N TRP A 99 7.58 8.61 -12.12
CA TRP A 99 7.13 7.95 -10.89
C TRP A 99 5.62 8.04 -10.74
N THR A 100 5.02 7.04 -10.09
CA THR A 100 3.62 7.13 -9.69
C THR A 100 3.47 8.13 -8.54
N VAL A 101 2.61 9.12 -8.74
CA VAL A 101 2.30 10.14 -7.74
C VAL A 101 0.80 10.12 -7.49
N VAL A 102 0.42 10.00 -6.22
CA VAL A 102 -0.98 9.88 -5.80
C VAL A 102 -1.26 10.79 -4.61
N THR A 103 -2.52 11.13 -4.38
CA THR A 103 -2.97 11.85 -3.18
C THR A 103 -3.50 10.91 -2.11
N GLU A 104 -3.72 9.64 -2.43
CA GLU A 104 -4.14 8.62 -1.47
C GLU A 104 -2.91 8.08 -0.71
N PRO A 105 -2.92 8.07 0.63
CA PRO A 105 -1.81 7.54 1.40
C PRO A 105 -1.51 6.09 1.07
N GLN A 106 -0.24 5.79 0.81
CA GLN A 106 0.21 4.41 0.64
C GLN A 106 1.53 4.16 1.37
N PRO A 107 1.71 2.97 1.97
CA PRO A 107 2.99 2.58 2.52
C PRO A 107 4.05 2.48 1.42
N ARG A 108 5.32 2.54 1.84
CA ARG A 108 6.47 2.43 0.94
C ARG A 108 6.42 3.53 -0.12
N SER A 109 6.27 4.77 0.35
CA SER A 109 6.22 5.98 -0.46
C SER A 109 6.94 7.11 0.25
N VAL A 110 7.28 8.16 -0.50
CA VAL A 110 7.68 9.43 0.09
C VAL A 110 6.45 10.33 0.17
N VAL A 111 6.12 10.80 1.37
CA VAL A 111 5.13 11.84 1.56
C VAL A 111 5.78 13.21 1.33
N VAL A 112 5.15 14.00 0.47
CA VAL A 112 5.43 15.40 0.19
C VAL A 112 4.40 16.22 0.93
N LEU A 113 4.86 16.98 1.92
CA LEU A 113 4.08 17.96 2.66
C LEU A 113 4.28 19.32 1.99
N GLN A 114 3.20 19.87 1.43
CA GLN A 114 3.20 21.23 0.91
C GLN A 114 3.46 22.25 2.04
N PRO A 115 3.91 23.48 1.69
CA PRO A 115 4.27 24.46 2.70
C PRO A 115 3.18 24.73 3.74
N GLY A 116 3.54 24.69 5.03
CA GLY A 116 2.63 24.87 6.16
C GLY A 116 1.79 23.66 6.58
N VAL A 117 1.79 22.56 5.81
CA VAL A 117 1.03 21.34 6.15
C VAL A 117 1.74 20.56 7.26
N ASN A 118 1.00 20.18 8.31
CA ASN A 118 1.55 19.47 9.48
C ASN A 118 2.79 20.16 10.12
N GLY A 119 2.89 21.49 10.01
CA GLY A 119 4.04 22.25 10.52
C GLY A 119 5.28 22.20 9.61
N ALA A 120 5.13 21.76 8.35
CA ALA A 120 6.18 21.85 7.34
C ALA A 120 6.63 23.31 7.11
N ASP A 121 7.89 23.47 6.69
CA ASP A 121 8.46 24.78 6.38
C ASP A 121 7.57 25.57 5.40
N GLN A 122 7.34 26.85 5.69
CA GLN A 122 6.41 27.70 4.94
C GLN A 122 6.89 28.06 3.52
N ARG A 123 8.16 27.80 3.20
CA ARG A 123 8.75 28.13 1.90
C ARG A 123 9.13 26.89 1.10
N TYR A 124 9.67 25.87 1.77
CA TYR A 124 10.26 24.70 1.13
C TYR A 124 9.37 23.45 1.21
N GLY A 125 8.41 23.41 2.12
CA GLY A 125 7.66 22.19 2.43
C GLY A 125 8.51 21.19 3.23
N HIS A 126 8.07 19.94 3.27
CA HIS A 126 8.81 18.87 3.97
C HIS A 126 8.57 17.52 3.29
N VAL A 127 9.56 16.62 3.34
CA VAL A 127 9.38 15.23 2.89
C VAL A 127 9.71 14.23 3.98
N GLY A 128 9.03 13.08 3.94
CA GLY A 128 9.27 11.97 4.86
C GLY A 128 9.01 10.63 4.19
N TRP A 129 9.54 9.56 4.78
CA TRP A 129 9.26 8.21 4.31
C TRP A 129 8.05 7.63 5.03
N VAL A 130 7.12 7.03 4.28
CA VAL A 130 5.91 6.39 4.81
C VAL A 130 6.17 4.91 5.03
N ASP A 131 6.15 4.50 6.30
CA ASP A 131 6.29 3.09 6.69
C ASP A 131 4.96 2.36 6.65
N SER A 132 3.88 2.98 7.15
CA SER A 132 2.54 2.39 7.18
C SER A 132 1.42 3.44 7.07
N VAL A 133 0.24 2.95 6.74
CA VAL A 133 -1.00 3.73 6.69
C VAL A 133 -2.04 3.01 7.55
N GLU A 134 -2.73 3.75 8.40
CA GLU A 134 -3.72 3.22 9.33
C GLU A 134 -5.07 3.92 9.13
N GLN A 135 -6.13 3.14 8.95
CA GLN A 135 -7.49 3.67 9.05
C GLN A 135 -7.89 3.75 10.53
N ARG A 136 -8.26 4.94 10.98
CA ARG A 136 -8.83 5.20 12.31
C ARG A 136 -10.27 5.67 12.17
N ALA A 137 -11.01 5.70 13.28
CA ALA A 137 -12.42 6.09 13.30
C ALA A 137 -12.65 7.53 12.78
N ASP A 138 -11.66 8.40 12.92
CA ASP A 138 -11.73 9.81 12.55
C ASP A 138 -11.00 10.13 11.23
N GLY A 139 -10.32 9.17 10.60
CA GLY A 139 -9.66 9.36 9.31
C GLY A 139 -8.47 8.43 9.07
N VAL A 140 -7.79 8.62 7.94
CA VAL A 140 -6.57 7.89 7.58
C VAL A 140 -5.36 8.58 8.19
N TYR A 141 -4.46 7.80 8.79
CA TYR A 141 -3.21 8.26 9.37
C TYR A 141 -2.02 7.67 8.63
N VAL A 142 -1.00 8.50 8.44
CA VAL A 142 0.26 8.15 7.79
C VAL A 142 1.33 8.14 8.85
N ILE A 143 1.97 6.98 8.98
CA ILE A 143 3.02 6.75 9.96
C ILE A 143 4.32 6.54 9.22
N GLY A 144 5.34 7.26 9.67
CA GLY A 144 6.60 7.28 8.94
C GLY A 144 7.72 7.90 9.73
N ARG A 145 8.81 8.15 9.02
CA ARG A 145 10.05 8.66 9.58
C ARG A 145 10.42 10.00 8.98
N HIS A 146 10.81 10.91 9.88
CA HIS A 146 11.44 12.15 9.50
C HIS A 146 12.91 11.93 9.20
N VAL A 147 13.44 12.86 8.42
CA VAL A 147 14.76 12.81 7.81
C VAL A 147 15.60 14.05 8.17
N ASN A 148 14.97 15.03 8.82
CA ASN A 148 15.58 16.12 9.56
C ASN A 148 14.56 16.64 10.60
N GLY A 149 14.84 16.49 11.89
CA GLY A 149 13.96 16.93 12.99
C GLY A 149 14.28 16.26 14.33
N SER A 150 13.79 16.83 15.44
CA SER A 150 13.98 16.34 16.81
C SER A 150 13.21 15.04 17.13
N ALA A 151 12.22 14.68 16.31
CA ALA A 151 11.48 13.43 16.41
C ALA A 151 11.79 12.53 15.20
N PRO A 152 12.23 11.28 15.40
CA PRO A 152 12.60 10.38 14.30
C PRO A 152 11.39 9.88 13.51
N THR A 153 10.19 9.93 14.10
CA THR A 153 8.94 9.41 13.52
C THR A 153 7.82 10.44 13.55
N PHE A 154 6.82 10.24 12.71
CA PHE A 154 5.57 10.99 12.69
C PHE A 154 4.35 10.10 12.57
N ALA A 155 3.21 10.66 12.98
CA ALA A 155 1.89 10.16 12.69
C ALA A 155 1.01 11.34 12.28
N PHE A 156 0.79 11.51 10.97
CA PHE A 156 -0.01 12.60 10.42
C PHE A 156 -1.37 12.10 9.98
N LYS A 157 -2.42 12.84 10.31
CA LYS A 157 -3.73 12.62 9.71
C LYS A 157 -3.66 13.09 8.25
N GLN A 158 -4.13 12.24 7.32
CA GLN A 158 -4.21 12.58 5.91
C GLN A 158 -5.08 13.83 5.73
N GLN A 159 -4.55 14.80 4.99
CA GLN A 159 -5.22 16.08 4.73
C GLN A 159 -4.78 16.68 3.39
N PRO A 160 -5.50 17.70 2.87
CA PRO A 160 -5.09 18.41 1.66
C PRO A 160 -3.66 18.95 1.77
N GLY A 161 -2.91 18.86 0.67
CA GLY A 161 -1.50 19.25 0.61
C GLY A 161 -0.51 18.15 1.02
N MET A 162 -0.99 16.93 1.28
CA MET A 162 -0.16 15.73 1.37
C MET A 162 -0.24 14.94 0.06
N VAL A 163 0.91 14.69 -0.57
CA VAL A 163 1.03 13.95 -1.84
C VAL A 163 2.07 12.85 -1.68
N TYR A 164 1.91 11.72 -2.36
CA TYR A 164 2.71 10.52 -2.16
C TYR A 164 3.40 10.12 -3.46
N VAL A 165 4.72 10.04 -3.44
CA VAL A 165 5.53 9.49 -4.52
C VAL A 165 5.81 8.03 -4.20
N LEU A 166 5.25 7.11 -4.99
CA LEU A 166 5.27 5.69 -4.67
C LEU A 166 6.58 5.04 -5.11
N ALA A 167 7.22 4.33 -4.17
CA ALA A 167 8.30 3.42 -4.49
C ALA A 167 7.71 2.06 -4.92
N PRO A 168 8.29 1.36 -5.90
CA PRO A 168 7.79 0.07 -6.36
C PRO A 168 7.91 -1.02 -5.31
#